data_AF-A0A925H2Q4-F1
#
_entry.id   AF-A0A925H2Q4-F1
#
_cell.length_a   1.000
_cell.length_b   1.000
_cell.length_c   1.000
_cell.angle_alpha   90.00
_cell.angle_beta   90.00
_cell.angle_gamma   90.00
#
_symmetry.space_group_name_H-M   'P 1'
#
loop_
_entity.id
_entity.type
_entity.pdbx_description
1 polymer ?
#
loop_
_entity_poly.entity_id
_entity_poly.type
_entity_poly.pdbx_seq_one_letter_code
_entity_poly.pdbx_strand_id
1 'polypeptide(L)'
;MSDAAALKRTDTETEGTEPGLRVPFSATVGGLAPATRRRLTTLVVAKIILDLFFVAGLAVYSHSVAFNPFFRGSLDYADGRSVRGWVVDRARPGEAVEVQLYIDDRFVAAGIANEPRPDVSAKGFAEDEQHGFVFNLEPELYGEHQARVYAVHSSRNGARRTLQQIGKPLSFAWK
;
A
#
# COMPACT_ATOMS: atom_id res chain seq x y z
N MET A 1 -56.80 63.05 -31.14
CA MET A 1 -58.18 63.22 -31.66
C MET A 1 -58.64 61.89 -32.20
N SER A 2 -59.89 61.52 -31.87
CA SER A 2 -60.60 60.24 -32.10
C SER A 2 -60.04 59.05 -31.30
N ASP A 3 -60.52 58.75 -30.11
CA ASP A 3 -61.91 58.47 -29.65
C ASP A 3 -62.44 57.14 -30.22
N ALA A 4 -62.52 56.15 -29.34
CA ALA A 4 -63.21 54.89 -29.54
C ALA A 4 -63.85 54.50 -28.19
N ALA A 5 -65.17 54.65 -28.14
CA ALA A 5 -66.02 54.29 -27.03
C ALA A 5 -65.88 52.81 -26.66
N ALA A 6 -65.78 52.53 -25.35
CA ALA A 6 -65.94 51.18 -24.82
C ALA A 6 -66.95 51.19 -23.67
N LEU A 7 -67.95 50.34 -23.90
CA LEU A 7 -69.21 50.12 -23.21
C LEU A 7 -69.09 49.86 -21.70
N LYS A 8 -69.96 50.51 -20.93
CA LYS A 8 -70.25 50.22 -19.53
C LYS A 8 -70.88 48.82 -19.40
N ARG A 9 -70.27 47.91 -18.64
CA ARG A 9 -70.92 46.69 -18.12
C ARG A 9 -70.57 46.53 -16.65
N THR A 10 -71.54 46.87 -15.81
CA THR A 10 -71.65 46.51 -14.40
C THR A 10 -72.06 45.03 -14.29
N ASP A 11 -71.20 44.29 -13.62
CA ASP A 11 -71.47 43.32 -12.56
C ASP A 11 -72.57 42.28 -12.78
N THR A 12 -72.15 41.03 -12.96
CA THR A 12 -72.90 39.87 -12.44
C THR A 12 -71.92 38.73 -12.24
N GLU A 13 -71.32 38.76 -11.05
CA GLU A 13 -70.43 37.74 -10.50
C GLU A 13 -71.22 36.44 -10.28
N THR A 14 -70.85 35.39 -11.02
CA THR A 14 -71.22 34.01 -10.70
C THR A 14 -70.03 33.13 -11.02
N GLU A 15 -69.16 32.83 -10.04
CA GLU A 15 -68.27 31.68 -10.16
C GLU A 15 -67.68 31.20 -8.82
N GLY A 16 -67.90 29.92 -8.53
CA GLY A 16 -66.86 29.03 -7.99
C GLY A 16 -66.39 29.24 -6.55
N THR A 17 -67.16 28.72 -5.59
CA THR A 17 -66.64 28.38 -4.26
C THR A 17 -65.81 27.09 -4.35
N GLU A 18 -64.50 27.24 -4.58
CA GLU A 18 -63.50 26.21 -4.30
C GLU A 18 -62.59 26.76 -3.20
N PRO A 19 -62.69 26.30 -1.93
CA PRO A 19 -61.76 26.69 -0.89
C PRO A 19 -60.44 25.93 -1.10
N GLY A 20 -59.64 26.38 -2.05
CA GLY A 20 -58.25 25.97 -2.17
C GLY A 20 -57.51 26.39 -0.90
N LEU A 21 -57.22 25.42 -0.01
CA LEU A 21 -56.43 25.64 1.20
C LEU A 21 -55.00 26.05 0.80
N ARG A 22 -54.77 27.36 0.67
CA ARG A 22 -53.43 27.92 0.50
C ARG A 22 -52.67 27.71 1.79
N VAL A 23 -51.93 26.61 1.90
CA VAL A 23 -50.92 26.44 2.95
C VAL A 23 -49.79 27.43 2.70
N PRO A 24 -49.55 28.41 3.58
CA PRO A 24 -48.36 29.23 3.46
C PRO A 24 -47.20 28.35 3.88
N PHE A 25 -46.52 27.71 2.93
CA PHE A 25 -45.16 27.26 3.20
C PHE A 25 -44.30 28.52 3.22
N SER A 26 -44.27 29.19 4.38
CA SER A 26 -43.20 30.12 4.69
C SER A 26 -41.93 29.28 4.75
N ALA A 27 -41.29 29.07 3.60
CA ALA A 27 -39.91 28.65 3.54
C ALA A 27 -39.05 29.84 3.99
N THR A 28 -39.18 30.22 5.26
CA THR A 28 -38.04 30.80 5.94
C THR A 28 -37.04 29.66 5.99
N VAL A 29 -36.16 29.58 4.98
CA VAL A 29 -34.87 28.91 5.17
C VAL A 29 -34.17 29.77 6.20
N GLY A 30 -34.53 29.57 7.47
CA GLY A 30 -33.92 30.19 8.62
C GLY A 30 -32.49 29.74 8.58
N GLY A 31 -31.63 30.59 8.02
CA GLY A 31 -30.20 30.33 8.02
C GLY A 31 -29.80 30.01 9.45
N LEU A 32 -29.12 28.88 9.65
CA LEU A 32 -28.61 28.49 10.96
C LEU A 32 -27.99 29.71 11.64
N ALA A 33 -28.38 29.97 12.88
CA ALA A 33 -27.81 31.06 13.68
C ALA A 33 -26.27 30.99 13.60
N PRO A 34 -25.56 32.13 13.53
CA PRO A 34 -24.11 32.15 13.27
C PRO A 34 -23.31 31.27 14.25
N ALA A 35 -23.77 31.14 15.50
CA ALA A 35 -23.18 30.24 16.49
C ALA A 35 -23.30 28.75 16.11
N THR A 36 -24.45 28.33 15.55
CA THR A 36 -24.69 26.95 15.11
C THR A 36 -23.91 26.62 13.84
N ARG A 37 -23.79 27.57 12.89
CA ARG A 37 -22.92 27.41 11.71
C ARG A 37 -21.46 27.21 12.12
N ARG A 38 -20.93 28.03 13.02
CA ARG A 38 -19.54 27.91 13.51
C ARG A 38 -19.29 26.56 14.18
N ARG A 39 -20.22 26.09 15.04
CA ARG A 39 -20.13 24.76 15.68
C ARG A 39 -20.13 23.63 14.66
N LEU A 40 -21.03 23.66 13.68
CA LEU A 40 -21.07 22.68 12.59
C LEU A 40 -19.77 22.68 11.76
N THR A 41 -19.25 23.85 11.39
CA THR A 41 -17.97 23.96 10.68
C THR A 41 -16.82 23.35 11.49
N THR A 42 -16.75 23.64 12.80
CA THR A 42 -15.73 23.06 13.68
C THR A 42 -15.87 21.54 13.78
N LEU A 43 -17.09 21.00 13.89
CA LEU A 43 -17.31 19.55 13.94
C LEU A 43 -16.97 18.86 12.62
N VAL A 44 -17.31 19.45 11.47
CA VAL A 44 -16.94 18.92 10.15
C VAL A 44 -15.43 18.91 9.98
N VAL A 45 -14.75 19.99 10.32
CA VAL A 45 -13.27 20.06 10.26
C VAL A 45 -12.64 19.02 11.20
N ALA A 46 -13.13 18.92 12.44
CA ALA A 46 -12.63 17.93 13.40
C ALA A 46 -12.82 16.48 12.89
N LYS A 47 -13.97 16.18 12.27
CA LYS A 47 -14.24 14.86 11.69
C LYS A 47 -13.34 14.57 10.50
N ILE A 48 -13.14 15.53 9.60
CA ILE A 48 -12.21 15.37 8.46
C ILE A 48 -10.80 15.11 8.96
N ILE A 49 -10.34 15.85 9.98
CA ILE A 49 -9.03 15.63 10.60
C ILE A 49 -8.94 14.21 11.18
N LEU A 50 -9.96 13.77 11.92
CA LEU A 50 -10.00 12.43 12.50
C LEU A 50 -9.99 11.32 11.43
N ASP A 51 -10.79 11.46 10.38
CA ASP A 51 -10.79 10.53 9.25
C ASP A 51 -9.44 10.47 8.56
N LEU A 52 -8.79 11.63 8.36
CA LEU A 52 -7.49 11.70 7.70
C LEU A 52 -6.42 10.97 8.53
N PHE A 53 -6.44 11.15 9.85
CA PHE A 53 -5.57 10.40 10.76
C PHE A 53 -5.88 8.90 10.74
N PHE A 54 -7.15 8.52 10.74
CA PHE A 54 -7.56 7.12 10.69
C PHE A 54 -7.11 6.45 9.39
N VAL A 55 -7.36 7.08 8.24
CA VAL A 55 -6.96 6.57 6.92
C VAL A 55 -5.43 6.50 6.80
N ALA A 56 -4.70 7.54 7.23
CA ALA A 56 -3.25 7.52 7.24
C ALA A 56 -2.69 6.42 8.16
N GLY A 57 -3.24 6.28 9.37
CA GLY A 57 -2.87 5.23 10.31
C GLY A 57 -3.13 3.83 9.74
N LEU A 58 -4.29 3.62 9.13
CA LEU A 58 -4.64 2.36 8.48
C LEU A 58 -3.72 2.07 7.28
N ALA A 59 -3.37 3.07 6.48
CA ALA A 59 -2.43 2.93 5.38
C ALA A 59 -1.03 2.53 5.87
N VAL A 60 -0.52 3.18 6.92
CA VAL A 60 0.78 2.83 7.51
C VAL A 60 0.77 1.44 8.15
N TYR A 61 -0.30 1.10 8.86
CA TYR A 61 -0.47 -0.21 9.49
C TYR A 61 -0.57 -1.32 8.46
N SER A 62 -1.46 -1.17 7.47
CA SER A 62 -1.59 -2.14 6.37
C SER A 62 -0.30 -2.25 5.58
N HIS A 63 0.40 -1.14 5.32
CA HIS A 63 1.69 -1.19 4.65
C HIS A 63 2.70 -2.00 5.47
N SER A 64 2.76 -1.75 6.77
CA SER A 64 3.68 -2.40 7.69
C SER A 64 3.39 -3.89 7.88
N VAL A 65 2.13 -4.34 7.82
CA VAL A 65 1.76 -5.76 7.95
C VAL A 65 1.83 -6.49 6.62
N ALA A 66 1.33 -5.88 5.54
CA ALA A 66 1.27 -6.53 4.24
C ALA A 66 2.62 -6.54 3.49
N PHE A 67 3.47 -5.53 3.73
CA PHE A 67 4.77 -5.40 3.07
C PHE A 67 5.95 -5.53 4.03
N ASN A 68 5.75 -6.00 5.28
CA ASN A 68 6.91 -6.44 6.05
C ASN A 68 7.50 -7.64 5.32
N PRO A 69 8.74 -7.57 4.83
CA PRO A 69 9.34 -8.72 4.20
C PRO A 69 9.47 -9.84 5.26
N PHE A 70 8.93 -11.01 4.96
CA PHE A 70 9.06 -12.21 5.79
C PHE A 70 10.54 -12.54 6.00
N PHE A 71 11.32 -12.32 4.95
CA PHE A 71 12.76 -12.51 4.98
C PHE A 71 13.51 -11.19 5.06
N ARG A 72 14.48 -11.13 5.96
CA ARG A 72 15.48 -10.05 6.01
C ARG A 72 16.80 -10.61 5.49
N GLY A 73 17.43 -9.93 4.55
CA GLY A 73 18.70 -10.39 3.98
C GLY A 73 19.37 -9.35 3.11
N SER A 74 20.61 -9.63 2.72
CA SER A 74 21.42 -8.80 1.84
C SER A 74 22.33 -9.66 0.97
N LEU A 75 22.62 -9.16 -0.24
CA LEU A 75 23.77 -9.60 -1.01
C LEU A 75 24.98 -8.78 -0.52
N ASP A 76 26.06 -9.46 -0.18
CA ASP A 76 27.28 -8.80 0.31
C ASP A 76 28.32 -8.68 -0.79
N TYR A 77 28.31 -9.61 -1.74
CA TYR A 77 29.29 -9.67 -2.83
C TYR A 77 28.74 -10.44 -4.02
N ALA A 78 29.05 -9.96 -5.22
CA ALA A 78 28.83 -10.67 -6.48
C ALA A 78 29.94 -10.30 -7.46
N ASP A 79 30.51 -11.31 -8.10
CA ASP A 79 31.45 -11.19 -9.21
C ASP A 79 31.20 -12.33 -10.21
N GLY A 80 32.08 -12.48 -11.21
CA GLY A 80 31.97 -13.55 -12.20
C GLY A 80 32.15 -14.96 -11.66
N ARG A 81 32.59 -15.12 -10.40
CA ARG A 81 32.92 -16.41 -9.77
C ARG A 81 31.95 -16.82 -8.69
N SER A 82 31.39 -15.85 -7.96
CA SER A 82 30.57 -16.16 -6.80
C SER A 82 29.59 -15.05 -6.45
N VAL A 83 28.47 -15.45 -5.87
CA VAL A 83 27.50 -14.55 -5.23
C VAL A 83 27.28 -15.02 -3.80
N ARG A 84 27.42 -14.11 -2.83
CA ARG A 84 27.25 -14.45 -1.41
C ARG A 84 26.51 -13.38 -0.65
N GLY A 85 25.90 -13.80 0.44
CA GLY A 85 25.10 -12.93 1.28
C GLY A 85 24.54 -13.69 2.48
N TRP A 86 23.46 -13.15 3.03
CA TRP A 86 22.74 -13.77 4.14
C TRP A 86 21.24 -13.52 4.04
N VAL A 87 20.46 -14.39 4.68
CA VAL A 87 19.01 -14.24 4.80
C VAL A 87 18.51 -14.92 6.07
N VAL A 88 17.52 -14.29 6.72
CA VAL A 88 16.84 -14.80 7.91
C VAL A 88 15.33 -14.70 7.71
N ASP A 89 14.60 -15.76 8.06
CA ASP A 89 13.14 -15.71 8.22
C ASP A 89 12.81 -15.03 9.56
N ARG A 90 12.18 -13.86 9.52
CA ARG A 90 11.83 -13.11 10.73
C ARG A 90 10.80 -13.82 11.60
N ALA A 91 10.01 -14.73 11.01
CA ALA A 91 9.05 -15.53 11.76
C ALA A 91 9.69 -16.77 12.39
N ARG A 92 10.82 -17.24 11.85
CA ARG A 92 11.55 -18.44 12.28
C ARG A 92 13.07 -18.17 12.23
N PRO A 93 13.59 -17.36 13.15
CA PRO A 93 14.96 -16.84 13.11
C PRO A 93 16.06 -17.88 13.40
N GLY A 94 15.72 -19.14 13.69
CA GLY A 94 16.65 -20.27 13.77
C GLY A 94 16.45 -21.33 12.67
N GLU A 95 15.63 -21.03 11.65
CA GLU A 95 15.50 -21.92 10.48
C GLU A 95 16.32 -21.40 9.30
N ALA A 96 17.09 -22.29 8.69
CA ALA A 96 17.80 -22.01 7.45
C ALA A 96 16.80 -21.78 6.30
N VAL A 97 17.10 -20.82 5.44
CA VAL A 97 16.19 -20.37 4.37
C VAL A 97 16.71 -20.86 3.02
N GLU A 98 15.82 -21.44 2.21
CA GLU A 98 16.15 -21.74 0.82
C GLU A 98 16.19 -20.46 -0.01
N VAL A 99 17.23 -20.33 -0.82
CA VAL A 99 17.49 -19.18 -1.69
C VAL A 99 17.69 -19.61 -3.13
N GLN A 100 17.26 -18.75 -4.07
CA GLN A 100 17.47 -18.93 -5.50
C GLN A 100 18.22 -17.74 -6.08
N LEU A 101 19.29 -18.01 -6.81
CA LEU A 101 20.07 -17.03 -7.54
C LEU A 101 19.54 -16.89 -8.97
N TYR A 102 19.33 -15.65 -9.38
CA TYR A 102 19.05 -15.25 -10.75
C TYR A 102 20.13 -14.28 -11.22
N ILE A 103 20.67 -14.52 -12.41
CA ILE A 103 21.55 -13.58 -13.12
C ILE A 103 20.83 -13.13 -14.37
N ASP A 104 20.69 -11.82 -14.58
CA ASP A 104 19.99 -11.22 -15.72
C ASP A 104 18.59 -11.84 -15.94
N ASP A 105 17.85 -11.95 -14.82
CA ASP A 105 16.50 -12.53 -14.74
C ASP A 105 16.39 -14.02 -15.13
N ARG A 106 17.52 -14.73 -15.25
CA ARG A 106 17.57 -16.19 -15.49
C ARG A 106 17.97 -16.93 -14.24
N PHE A 107 17.25 -18.02 -13.94
CA PHE A 107 17.60 -18.91 -12.84
C PHE A 107 18.97 -19.54 -13.08
N VAL A 108 19.85 -19.47 -12.09
CA VAL A 108 21.21 -20.03 -12.13
C VAL A 108 21.37 -21.16 -11.12
N ALA A 109 20.98 -20.95 -9.86
CA ALA A 109 21.18 -21.92 -8.80
C ALA A 109 20.17 -21.77 -7.66
N ALA A 110 20.01 -22.83 -6.86
CA ALA A 110 19.29 -22.80 -5.60
C ALA A 110 20.15 -23.44 -4.49
N GLY A 111 19.98 -22.99 -3.26
CA GLY A 111 20.76 -23.44 -2.12
C GLY A 111 20.07 -23.15 -0.80
N ILE A 112 20.62 -23.68 0.29
CA ILE A 112 20.16 -23.37 1.64
C ILE A 112 21.14 -22.35 2.24
N ALA A 113 20.60 -21.33 2.89
CA ALA A 113 21.41 -20.36 3.62
C ALA A 113 21.75 -20.93 5.01
N ASN A 114 22.79 -21.77 5.09
CA ASN A 114 23.27 -22.43 6.30
C ASN A 114 24.76 -22.15 6.59
N GLU A 115 25.39 -21.24 5.86
CA GLU A 115 26.79 -20.85 6.08
C GLU A 115 26.92 -19.94 7.31
N PRO A 116 28.05 -20.01 8.05
CA PRO A 116 28.24 -19.25 9.29
C PRO A 116 28.37 -17.74 9.06
N ARG A 117 27.63 -16.97 9.84
CA ARG A 117 27.49 -15.51 9.83
C ARG A 117 27.32 -14.95 11.25
N PRO A 118 28.40 -14.96 12.07
CA PRO A 118 28.36 -14.42 13.43
C PRO A 118 28.01 -12.92 13.48
N ASP A 119 28.27 -12.18 12.40
CA ASP A 119 27.90 -10.76 12.29
C ASP A 119 26.38 -10.54 12.20
N VAL A 120 25.62 -11.54 11.74
CA VAL A 120 24.15 -11.50 11.62
C VAL A 120 23.50 -11.79 12.97
N SER A 121 23.98 -12.82 13.68
CA SER A 121 23.52 -13.16 15.03
C SER A 121 23.90 -12.07 16.05
N ALA A 122 25.12 -11.53 15.98
CA ALA A 122 25.58 -10.45 16.88
C ALA A 122 24.75 -9.16 16.76
N LYS A 123 24.12 -8.91 15.60
CA LYS A 123 23.19 -7.79 15.39
C LYS A 123 21.76 -8.08 15.87
N GLY A 124 21.51 -9.29 16.38
CA GLY A 124 20.20 -9.76 16.84
C GLY A 124 19.22 -10.02 15.70
N PHE A 125 19.70 -10.32 14.50
CA PHE A 125 18.82 -10.62 13.36
C PHE A 125 18.43 -12.11 13.30
N ALA A 126 19.24 -12.97 13.88
CA ALA A 126 19.10 -14.42 13.90
C ALA A 126 19.36 -14.97 15.31
N GLU A 127 18.85 -16.16 15.60
CA GLU A 127 19.13 -16.88 16.86
C GLU A 127 20.47 -17.64 16.81
N ASP A 128 20.87 -18.10 15.63
CA ASP A 128 22.14 -18.78 15.39
C ASP A 128 22.96 -18.11 14.27
N GLU A 129 24.10 -18.70 13.91
CA GLU A 129 25.01 -18.15 12.90
C GLU A 129 24.75 -18.71 11.49
N GLN A 130 23.88 -19.69 11.29
CA GLN A 130 23.73 -20.46 10.06
C GLN A 130 22.75 -19.81 9.08
N HIS A 131 23.07 -18.60 8.63
CA HIS A 131 22.19 -17.79 7.78
C HIS A 131 22.87 -17.20 6.54
N GLY A 132 24.12 -17.55 6.30
CA GLY A 132 24.87 -17.18 5.11
C GLY A 132 24.55 -18.11 3.93
N PHE A 133 24.72 -17.61 2.72
CA PHE A 133 24.75 -18.43 1.51
C PHE A 133 25.92 -18.02 0.62
N VAL A 134 26.43 -18.99 -0.14
CA VAL A 134 27.43 -18.79 -1.18
C VAL A 134 27.02 -19.62 -2.40
N PHE A 135 26.96 -18.97 -3.56
CA PHE A 135 26.81 -19.60 -4.85
C PHE A 135 28.12 -19.45 -5.62
N ASN A 136 28.70 -20.56 -6.04
CA ASN A 136 29.82 -20.55 -6.98
C ASN A 136 29.26 -20.62 -8.41
N LEU A 137 29.80 -19.80 -9.30
CA LEU A 137 29.40 -19.69 -10.69
C LEU A 137 30.34 -20.51 -11.55
N GLU A 138 29.80 -21.59 -12.12
CA GLU A 138 30.52 -22.48 -13.03
C GLU A 138 29.67 -22.69 -14.30
N PRO A 139 30.13 -22.22 -15.48
CA PRO A 139 31.37 -21.47 -15.73
C PRO A 139 31.36 -20.05 -15.14
N GLU A 140 32.55 -19.45 -15.02
CA GLU A 140 32.67 -18.03 -14.66
C GLU A 140 31.92 -17.15 -15.67
N LEU A 141 31.24 -16.12 -15.17
CA LEU A 141 30.54 -15.14 -15.97
C LEU A 141 31.45 -13.96 -16.30
N TYR A 142 31.48 -13.55 -17.57
CA TYR A 142 32.30 -12.45 -18.08
C TYR A 142 31.43 -11.34 -18.64
N GLY A 143 31.87 -10.10 -18.47
CA GLY A 143 31.11 -8.91 -18.87
C GLY A 143 30.21 -8.41 -17.76
N GLU A 144 29.22 -7.59 -18.14
CA GLU A 144 28.30 -6.95 -17.20
C GLU A 144 27.07 -7.81 -16.95
N HIS A 145 26.75 -8.00 -15.67
CA HIS A 145 25.65 -8.83 -15.20
C HIS A 145 24.98 -8.23 -13.97
N GLN A 146 23.74 -8.63 -13.71
CA GLN A 146 23.02 -8.30 -12.50
C GLN A 146 22.58 -9.55 -11.73
N ALA A 147 23.04 -9.68 -10.49
CA ALA A 147 22.61 -10.71 -9.56
C ALA A 147 21.38 -10.29 -8.74
N ARG A 148 20.40 -11.19 -8.66
CA ARG A 148 19.24 -11.12 -7.78
C ARG A 148 19.12 -12.43 -7.02
N VAL A 149 18.92 -12.35 -5.70
CA VAL A 149 18.64 -13.53 -4.89
C VAL A 149 17.23 -13.43 -4.34
N TYR A 150 16.51 -14.55 -4.35
CA TYR A 150 15.17 -14.67 -3.83
C TYR A 150 15.13 -15.71 -2.72
N ALA A 151 14.55 -15.37 -1.58
CA ALA A 151 14.21 -16.33 -0.55
C ALA A 151 12.91 -17.05 -0.91
N VAL A 152 12.88 -18.36 -0.69
CA VAL A 152 11.73 -19.21 -0.98
C VAL A 152 10.88 -19.36 0.28
N HIS A 153 9.65 -18.85 0.23
CA HIS A 153 8.65 -19.15 1.25
C HIS A 153 7.77 -20.31 0.79
N SER A 154 7.82 -21.42 1.52
CA SER A 154 6.95 -22.57 1.29
C SER A 154 5.80 -22.55 2.31
N SER A 155 4.56 -22.67 1.84
CA SER A 155 3.41 -22.89 2.71
C SER A 155 3.60 -24.17 3.54
N ARG A 156 2.94 -24.26 4.70
CA ARG A 156 3.04 -25.37 5.65
C ARG A 156 2.83 -26.77 5.02
N ASN A 157 2.12 -26.86 3.90
CA ASN A 157 1.86 -28.10 3.16
C ASN A 157 2.61 -28.18 1.80
N GLY A 158 3.53 -27.25 1.51
CA GLY A 158 4.28 -27.18 0.26
C GLY A 158 3.47 -26.77 -0.98
N ALA A 159 2.14 -26.58 -0.87
CA ALA A 159 1.27 -26.34 -2.02
C ALA A 159 1.48 -24.98 -2.70
N ARG A 160 2.07 -24.02 -1.99
CA ARG A 160 2.43 -22.70 -2.52
C ARG A 160 3.88 -22.41 -2.18
N ARG A 161 4.65 -22.03 -3.20
CA ARG A 161 6.00 -21.49 -3.06
C ARG A 161 5.98 -20.08 -3.64
N THR A 162 6.41 -19.12 -2.84
CA THR A 162 6.51 -17.72 -3.27
C THR A 162 7.96 -17.26 -3.14
N LEU A 163 8.41 -16.46 -4.09
CA LEU A 163 9.75 -15.88 -4.10
C LEU A 163 9.69 -14.45 -3.59
N GLN A 164 10.54 -14.13 -2.61
CA GLN A 164 10.73 -12.78 -2.12
C GLN A 164 12.17 -12.35 -2.39
N GLN A 165 12.37 -11.27 -3.14
CA GLN A 165 13.72 -10.76 -3.38
C GLN A 165 14.36 -10.33 -2.07
N ILE A 166 15.62 -10.71 -1.85
CA ILE A 166 16.41 -10.27 -0.71
C ILE A 166 17.31 -9.10 -1.12
N GLY A 167 17.34 -8.06 -0.29
CA GLY A 167 18.15 -6.87 -0.54
C GLY A 167 17.93 -6.21 -1.91
N LYS A 168 18.92 -5.41 -2.32
CA LYS A 168 18.97 -4.80 -3.65
C LYS A 168 19.70 -5.75 -4.63
N PRO A 169 19.35 -5.73 -5.92
CA PRO A 169 20.16 -6.40 -6.93
C PRO A 169 21.59 -5.86 -6.93
N LEU A 170 22.57 -6.73 -7.18
CA LEU A 170 23.97 -6.35 -7.29
C LEU A 170 24.43 -6.46 -8.74
N SER A 171 24.85 -5.34 -9.34
CA SER A 171 25.48 -5.35 -10.65
C SER A 171 26.99 -5.54 -10.52
N PHE A 172 27.56 -6.36 -11.39
CA PHE A 172 29.00 -6.64 -11.42
C PHE A 172 29.50 -6.72 -12.87
N ALA A 173 30.78 -6.43 -13.05
CA ALA A 173 31.47 -6.55 -14.32
C ALA A 173 32.76 -7.37 -14.11
N TRP A 174 32.90 -8.49 -14.82
CA TRP A 174 34.04 -9.40 -14.67
C TRP A 174 34.87 -9.50 -15.95
N LYS A 175 36.19 -9.63 -15.79
CA LYS A 175 37.17 -9.66 -16.88
C LYS A 175 37.89 -10.99 -16.95
#